data_AF-A0A2D7R8Y2-F1
#
_entry.id   AF-A0A2D7R8Y2-F1
#
_cell.length_a   1.000
_cell.length_b   1.000
_cell.length_c   1.000
_cell.angle_alpha   90.00
_cell.angle_beta   90.00
_cell.angle_gamma   90.00
#
_symmetry.space_group_name_H-M   'P 1'
#
loop_
_entity.id
_entity.type
_entity.pdbx_description
1 polymer ?
#
loop_
_entity_poly.entity_id
_entity_poly.type
_entity_poly.pdbx_seq_one_letter_code
_entity_poly.pdbx_strand_id
1 'polypeptide(L)'
;MIIITICMLCRLKIRSIAVILFLFNISLSKITLADLEVRVTTNDQGYRDVRVNNSILKTPKINNLAQDNISFSNLHIDSTCVSTRIAYLSGTFSLRA
;
A
#
# COMPACT_ATOMS: atom_id res chain seq x y z
N MET A 1 28.42 26.53 49.14
CA MET A 1 27.01 26.06 49.03
C MET A 1 26.28 26.59 47.79
N ILE A 2 26.32 27.89 47.46
CA ILE A 2 25.56 28.50 46.35
C ILE A 2 25.90 27.94 44.95
N ILE A 3 27.19 27.68 44.65
CA ILE A 3 27.66 27.18 43.35
C ILE A 3 27.13 25.76 43.04
N ILE A 4 27.01 24.91 44.06
CA ILE A 4 26.53 23.53 43.93
C ILE A 4 25.03 23.53 43.59
N THR A 5 24.25 24.41 44.23
CA THR A 5 22.81 24.54 44.00
C THR A 5 22.50 25.05 42.58
N ILE A 6 23.26 26.02 42.06
CA ILE A 6 23.13 26.53 40.68
C ILE A 6 23.46 25.42 39.66
N CYS A 7 24.50 24.63 39.93
CA CYS A 7 24.88 23.50 39.06
C CYS A 7 23.81 22.39 39.03
N MET A 8 23.19 22.08 40.18
CA MET A 8 22.08 21.12 40.26
C MET A 8 20.81 21.60 39.54
N LEU A 9 20.44 22.87 39.68
CA LEU A 9 19.30 23.48 38.97
C LEU A 9 19.49 23.48 37.44
N CYS A 10 20.72 23.71 36.97
CA CYS A 10 21.08 23.65 35.55
C CYS A 10 20.96 22.22 35.00
N ARG A 11 21.49 21.22 35.72
CA ARG A 11 21.37 19.80 35.35
C ARG A 11 19.92 19.30 35.35
N LEU A 12 19.06 19.82 36.23
CA LEU A 12 17.65 19.45 36.30
C LEU A 12 16.85 19.97 35.09
N LYS A 13 17.08 21.23 34.67
CA LYS A 13 16.47 21.83 33.46
C LYS A 13 16.88 21.09 32.17
N ILE A 14 18.16 20.72 32.05
CA ILE A 14 18.67 19.97 30.88
C ILE A 14 18.00 18.60 30.77
N ARG A 15 17.80 17.90 31.90
CA ARG A 15 17.08 16.61 31.91
C ARG A 15 15.62 16.75 31.52
N SER A 16 14.92 17.77 32.03
CA SER A 16 13.53 18.03 31.65
C SER A 16 13.39 18.36 30.15
N ILE A 17 14.30 19.16 29.58
CA ILE A 17 14.31 19.46 28.14
C ILE A 17 14.58 18.21 27.31
N ALA A 18 15.54 17.37 27.72
CA ALA A 18 15.84 16.11 27.03
C ALA A 18 14.63 15.16 27.04
N VAL A 19 13.89 15.07 28.15
CA VAL A 19 12.67 14.27 28.24
C VAL A 19 11.57 14.84 27.35
N ILE A 20 11.38 16.16 27.32
CA ILE A 20 10.39 16.81 26.45
C ILE A 20 10.73 16.58 24.97
N LEU A 21 11.99 16.73 24.58
CA LEU A 21 12.45 16.44 23.22
C LEU A 21 12.27 14.97 22.85
N PHE A 22 12.54 14.04 23.78
CA PHE A 22 12.32 12.62 23.56
C PHE A 22 10.83 12.29 23.37
N LEU A 23 9.95 12.85 24.21
CA LEU A 23 8.49 12.70 24.08
C LEU A 23 7.94 13.34 22.80
N PHE A 24 8.52 14.45 22.35
CA PHE A 24 8.14 15.11 21.08
C PHE A 24 8.46 14.24 19.86
N ASN A 25 9.62 13.57 19.84
CA ASN A 25 10.00 12.66 18.76
C ASN A 25 9.07 11.44 18.66
N ILE A 26 8.53 10.94 19.78
CA ILE A 26 7.56 9.83 19.80
C ILE A 26 6.23 10.21 19.14
N SER A 27 5.82 11.48 19.22
CA SER A 27 4.54 11.94 18.68
C SER A 27 4.55 12.09 17.15
N LEU A 28 5.72 12.34 16.55
CA LEU A 28 5.84 12.63 15.12
C LEU A 28 5.83 11.37 14.22
N SER A 29 6.13 10.19 14.78
CA SER A 29 6.28 8.94 14.02
C SER A 29 4.96 8.27 13.60
N LYS A 30 3.80 8.90 13.80
CA LYS A 30 2.48 8.26 13.61
C LYS A 30 1.59 8.88 12.52
N ILE A 31 2.16 9.58 11.55
CA ILE A 31 1.41 9.98 10.36
C ILE A 31 1.68 8.94 9.27
N THR A 32 0.98 7.81 9.35
CA THR A 32 0.86 6.89 8.22
C THR A 32 -0.20 7.46 7.29
N LEU A 33 0.22 7.97 6.12
CA LEU A 33 -0.71 8.22 5.02
C LEU A 33 -1.41 6.89 4.70
N ALA A 34 -2.74 6.92 4.60
CA ALA A 34 -3.49 5.74 4.21
C ALA A 34 -3.05 5.31 2.80
N ASP A 35 -2.72 4.03 2.63
CA ASP A 35 -2.41 3.47 1.33
C ASP A 35 -3.66 3.56 0.44
N LEU A 36 -3.51 4.12 -0.76
CA LEU A 36 -4.58 4.17 -1.75
C LEU A 36 -4.61 2.86 -2.54
N GLU A 37 -5.65 2.06 -2.33
CA GLU A 37 -5.92 0.87 -3.16
C GLU A 37 -6.78 1.26 -4.37
N VAL A 38 -6.26 1.06 -5.58
CA VAL A 38 -7.01 1.21 -6.84
C VAL A 38 -7.07 -0.13 -7.56
N ARG A 39 -8.29 -0.53 -7.93
CA ARG A 39 -8.52 -1.77 -8.67
C ARG A 39 -9.18 -1.48 -10.01
N VAL A 40 -8.60 -2.01 -11.09
CA VAL A 40 -9.08 -1.82 -12.46
C VAL A 40 -9.40 -3.18 -13.07
N THR A 41 -10.62 -3.32 -13.61
CA THR A 41 -11.08 -4.53 -14.31
C THR A 41 -11.59 -4.15 -15.69
N THR A 42 -11.27 -4.94 -16.70
CA THR A 42 -11.82 -4.82 -18.06
C THR A 42 -12.98 -5.79 -18.26
N ASN A 43 -13.94 -5.45 -19.11
CA ASN A 43 -14.92 -6.42 -19.60
C ASN A 43 -14.35 -7.16 -20.80
N ASP A 44 -14.50 -8.48 -20.82
CA ASP A 44 -14.24 -9.38 -21.94
C ASP A 44 -12.84 -9.33 -22.56
N GLN A 45 -11.86 -8.68 -21.92
CA GLN A 45 -10.48 -8.68 -22.39
C GLN A 45 -9.90 -10.10 -22.28
N GLY A 46 -9.56 -10.68 -23.42
CA GLY A 46 -8.96 -12.00 -23.50
C GLY A 46 -7.49 -12.01 -23.08
N TYR A 47 -6.97 -13.18 -22.71
CA TYR A 47 -5.58 -13.35 -22.30
C TYR A 47 -4.56 -12.84 -23.34
N ARG A 48 -4.88 -12.94 -24.64
CA ARG A 48 -4.02 -12.50 -25.76
C ARG A 48 -4.34 -11.11 -26.30
N ASP A 49 -5.19 -10.34 -25.63
CA ASP A 49 -5.54 -8.96 -26.02
C ASP A 49 -4.57 -7.91 -25.46
N VAL A 50 -3.49 -8.36 -24.83
CA VAL A 50 -2.41 -7.51 -24.30
C VAL A 50 -1.07 -7.93 -24.87
N ARG A 51 -0.19 -6.96 -25.12
CA ARG A 51 1.09 -7.23 -25.78
C ARG A 51 2.00 -8.15 -24.98
N VAL A 52 1.91 -8.11 -23.65
CA VAL A 52 2.66 -9.01 -22.75
C VAL A 52 2.44 -10.49 -23.12
N ASN A 53 1.26 -10.82 -23.64
CA ASN A 53 0.87 -12.19 -24.01
C ASN A 53 0.65 -12.37 -25.53
N ASN A 54 0.94 -11.35 -26.34
CA ASN A 54 0.75 -11.35 -27.78
C ASN A 54 1.62 -10.29 -28.48
N SER A 55 2.56 -10.71 -29.32
CA SER A 55 3.51 -9.79 -29.99
C SER A 55 2.88 -8.84 -31.01
N ILE A 56 1.65 -9.08 -31.46
CA ILE A 56 0.99 -8.30 -32.53
C ILE A 56 0.46 -6.96 -32.01
N LEU A 57 -0.10 -6.96 -30.80
CA LEU A 57 -0.82 -5.80 -30.25
C LEU A 57 0.15 -4.77 -29.64
N LYS A 58 -0.32 -3.52 -29.50
CA LYS A 58 0.43 -2.43 -28.86
C LYS A 58 -0.33 -1.92 -27.64
N THR A 59 0.06 -2.34 -26.45
CA THR A 59 -0.51 -1.91 -25.15
C THR A 59 0.59 -1.36 -24.22
N PRO A 60 1.26 -0.24 -24.57
CA PRO A 60 2.48 0.19 -23.89
C PRO A 60 2.30 0.45 -22.39
N LYS A 61 1.16 1.02 -21.96
CA LYS A 61 0.89 1.28 -20.55
C LYS A 61 0.75 -0.02 -19.74
N ILE A 62 0.05 -1.02 -20.27
CA ILE A 62 -0.11 -2.33 -19.62
C ILE A 62 1.23 -3.07 -19.59
N ASN A 63 2.04 -2.95 -20.64
CA ASN A 63 3.37 -3.56 -20.69
C ASN A 63 4.31 -2.98 -19.64
N ASN A 64 4.33 -1.67 -19.46
CA ASN A 64 5.13 -1.05 -18.41
C ASN A 64 4.67 -1.52 -17.02
N LEU A 65 3.35 -1.56 -16.77
CA LEU A 65 2.82 -2.09 -15.52
C LEU A 65 3.25 -3.55 -15.26
N ALA A 66 3.22 -4.41 -16.28
CA ALA A 66 3.63 -5.81 -16.15
C ALA A 66 5.15 -5.99 -15.95
N GLN A 67 5.98 -5.09 -16.47
CA GLN A 67 7.44 -5.13 -16.30
C GLN A 67 7.87 -4.70 -14.90
N ASP A 68 7.20 -3.70 -14.34
CA ASP A 68 7.55 -3.13 -13.04
C ASP A 68 6.89 -3.85 -11.86
N ASN A 69 5.97 -4.81 -12.12
CA ASN A 69 5.14 -5.44 -11.10
C ASN A 69 4.98 -6.96 -11.32
N ILE A 70 4.25 -7.60 -10.41
CA ILE A 70 3.90 -9.02 -10.48
C ILE A 70 2.81 -9.24 -11.52
N SER A 71 3.03 -10.22 -12.40
CA SER A 71 2.07 -10.66 -13.42
C SER A 71 1.68 -12.11 -13.18
N PHE A 72 0.38 -12.43 -13.29
CA PHE A 72 -0.14 -13.79 -13.15
C PHE A 72 -0.32 -14.43 -14.54
N SER A 73 0.37 -15.54 -14.80
CA SER A 73 0.26 -16.29 -16.07
C SER A 73 -0.87 -17.32 -16.09
N ASN A 74 -1.50 -17.59 -14.95
CA ASN A 74 -2.49 -18.67 -14.79
C ASN A 74 -3.70 -18.26 -13.91
N LEU A 75 -4.23 -17.06 -14.13
CA LEU A 75 -5.41 -16.54 -13.43
C LEU A 75 -6.69 -17.03 -14.12
N HIS A 76 -7.67 -17.51 -13.34
CA HIS A 76 -8.97 -17.98 -13.83
C HIS A 76 -10.11 -17.21 -13.16
N ILE A 77 -11.20 -17.03 -13.89
CA ILE A 77 -12.45 -16.38 -13.45
C ILE A 77 -13.65 -17.18 -13.96
N ASP A 78 -14.85 -16.81 -13.51
CA ASP A 78 -16.08 -17.41 -14.04
C ASP A 78 -16.31 -17.00 -15.50
N SER A 79 -17.09 -17.79 -16.23
CA SER A 79 -17.33 -17.59 -17.67
C SER A 79 -18.25 -16.41 -18.01
N THR A 80 -18.84 -15.74 -17.02
CA THR A 80 -19.73 -14.59 -17.21
C THR A 80 -19.30 -13.40 -16.37
N CYS A 81 -19.65 -12.19 -16.83
CA CYS A 81 -19.33 -10.95 -16.15
C CYS A 81 -20.00 -10.84 -14.78
N VAL A 82 -21.25 -11.29 -14.65
CA VAL A 82 -22.00 -11.25 -13.39
C VAL A 82 -21.36 -12.17 -12.36
N SER A 83 -21.16 -13.45 -12.70
CA SER A 83 -20.57 -14.43 -11.80
C SER A 83 -19.16 -14.02 -11.36
N THR A 84 -18.32 -13.54 -12.29
CA THR A 84 -16.97 -13.05 -11.98
C THR A 84 -16.99 -11.88 -10.99
N ARG A 85 -17.88 -10.91 -11.19
CA ARG A 85 -17.98 -9.74 -10.29
C ARG A 85 -18.47 -10.13 -8.90
N ILE A 86 -19.44 -11.05 -8.82
CA ILE A 86 -19.91 -11.59 -7.55
C ILE A 86 -18.76 -12.28 -6.80
N ALA A 87 -18.02 -13.17 -7.47
CA ALA A 87 -16.91 -13.88 -6.85
C ALA A 87 -15.79 -12.92 -6.40
N TYR A 88 -15.46 -11.94 -7.24
CA TYR A 88 -14.41 -10.96 -6.98
C TYR A 88 -14.71 -10.01 -5.81
N LEU A 89 -15.95 -9.54 -5.70
CA LEU A 89 -16.36 -8.60 -4.64
C LEU A 89 -16.66 -9.30 -3.32
N SER A 90 -17.21 -10.52 -3.37
CA SER A 90 -17.53 -11.29 -2.15
C SER A 90 -16.34 -12.07 -1.60
N GLY A 91 -15.34 -12.39 -2.43
CA GLY A 91 -14.27 -13.32 -2.07
C GLY A 91 -14.74 -14.78 -1.91
N THR A 92 -15.91 -15.12 -2.45
CA THR A 92 -16.51 -16.47 -2.38
C THR A 92 -16.80 -17.01 -3.78
N PHE A 93 -17.08 -18.32 -3.90
CA PHE A 93 -17.56 -18.86 -5.17
C PHE A 93 -18.90 -18.20 -5.55
N SER A 94 -19.08 -17.82 -6.80
CA SER A 94 -20.29 -17.11 -7.27
C SER A 94 -21.60 -17.85 -7.00
N LEU A 95 -21.56 -19.19 -6.92
CA LEU A 95 -22.71 -20.04 -6.57
C LEU A 95 -23.05 -20.05 -5.06
N ARG A 96 -22.26 -19.38 -4.22
CA ARG A 96 -22.43 -19.31 -2.74
C ARG A 96 -22.72 -17.91 -2.22
N ALA A 97 -22.72 -16.91 -3.09
CA ALA A 97 -22.86 -15.50 -2.76
C ALA A 97 -24.31 -15.02 -2.89
#